data_AF-A0A7Y5KMZ0-F1
#
_entry.id   AF-A0A7Y5KMZ0-F1
#
_cell.length_a   1.000
_cell.length_b   1.000
_cell.length_c   1.000
_cell.angle_alpha   90.00
_cell.angle_beta   90.00
_cell.angle_gamma   90.00
#
_symmetry.space_group_name_H-M   'P 1'
#
loop_
_entity.id
_entity.type
_entity.pdbx_description
1 polymer ?
#
loop_
_entity_poly.entity_id
_entity_poly.type
_entity_poly.pdbx_seq_one_letter_code
_entity_poly.pdbx_strand_id
1 'polypeptide(L)'
;MISRSPASRWTRSPDVVLTDRGRHPWGWPTITTYAADHLRRVALPVGGVGTGTISFGGRGNLQDWELFNRPAKGFTPDSFLALRVAGDGVRDGVQTRVLEGVLPDTEFDGPLGSPTALHGLPRFRHASFAAAYPFGTVTLADPDVPVGVTLGAFNPLVPGDAEASGLPVVVVRIRLLNKAAHEIAVSLAANVVNVLGRRPGSDLPDGNTFDVIRGAGRTTLLGRTTVDGTAESWGTLAVALLGVAPTSVRTAWAKRSWGDSLLDFWQDFADDGLLDEPDLPARVPTGSLTTGTTLAPGEHVDVTLLLAWHAPNRRGWRHDPAPPPDHSHSEDLVGNHYTRRFVDAADVVDHVAANLPDLERRTLALPAAVAASDLPVAVQDAALSNLAVLRSSTCFRIADGTFLGWEGSMLDHGSCHGSCTHVWNYQYALEQLHPDLAWTMRDVELVHSLDDRGLMSFRAGLPLASAGTGWRVAAADGQMGALVRLHR
;
A
#
# COMPACT_ATOMS: atom_id res chain seq x y z
N MET A 1 43.80 37.82 1.18
CA MET A 1 42.84 37.71 2.30
C MET A 1 41.59 37.01 1.75
N ILE A 2 41.62 35.69 1.66
CA ILE A 2 40.53 34.88 1.09
C ILE A 2 39.74 34.34 2.28
N SER A 3 38.60 34.98 2.54
CA SER A 3 37.64 34.56 3.56
C SER A 3 37.05 33.21 3.16
N ARG A 4 37.41 32.15 3.89
CA ARG A 4 36.77 30.84 3.79
C ARG A 4 35.33 30.97 4.30
N SER A 5 34.36 30.76 3.41
CA SER A 5 32.97 30.51 3.79
C SER A 5 32.92 29.28 4.71
N PRO A 6 32.22 29.32 5.86
CA PRO A 6 32.13 28.16 6.72
C PRO A 6 31.30 27.07 6.03
N ALA A 7 31.84 25.86 6.03
CA ALA A 7 31.13 24.66 5.60
C ALA A 7 29.74 24.62 6.26
N SER A 8 28.69 24.49 5.44
CA SER A 8 27.35 24.24 5.92
C SER A 8 27.35 22.91 6.68
N ARG A 9 27.42 22.99 8.01
CA ARG A 9 27.05 21.87 8.86
C ARG A 9 25.59 21.59 8.58
N TRP A 10 25.28 20.39 8.10
CA TRP A 10 23.94 19.83 8.15
C TRP A 10 23.54 19.71 9.63
N THR A 11 23.06 20.80 10.22
CA THR A 11 22.49 20.79 11.57
C THR A 11 21.11 20.14 11.49
N ARG A 12 20.98 18.98 12.13
CA ARG A 12 19.74 18.22 12.29
C ARG A 12 18.63 19.10 12.87
N SER A 13 17.41 18.98 12.33
CA SER A 13 16.21 19.47 13.02
C SER A 13 16.03 18.65 14.31
N PRO A 14 15.66 19.25 15.45
CA PRO A 14 15.43 18.56 16.72
C PRO A 14 14.26 17.56 16.69
N ASP A 15 13.50 17.49 15.61
CA ASP A 15 12.23 16.75 15.51
C ASP A 15 12.37 15.31 14.99
N VAL A 16 13.58 14.89 14.60
CA VAL A 16 13.90 13.46 14.38
C VAL A 16 14.39 12.89 15.70
N VAL A 17 13.45 12.43 16.51
CA VAL A 17 13.76 11.78 17.77
C VAL A 17 14.24 10.35 17.48
N LEU A 18 15.55 10.14 17.55
CA LEU A 18 16.15 8.81 17.62
C LEU A 18 16.05 8.29 19.06
N THR A 19 14.89 7.82 19.49
CA THR A 19 14.68 7.10 20.76
C THR A 19 13.50 6.15 20.56
N ASP A 20 13.39 4.94 21.09
CA ASP A 20 13.90 4.28 22.28
C ASP A 20 13.93 2.77 21.94
N ARG A 21 14.90 2.01 22.45
CA ARG A 21 14.99 0.54 22.24
C ARG A 21 13.98 -0.21 23.13
N GLY A 22 12.77 0.32 23.27
CA GLY A 22 11.62 -0.45 23.73
C GLY A 22 11.39 -1.62 22.77
N ARG A 23 11.03 -2.79 23.29
CA ARG A 23 10.73 -3.95 22.44
C ARG A 23 9.48 -3.64 21.61
N HIS A 24 9.65 -3.42 20.31
CA HIS A 24 8.54 -3.25 19.36
C HIS A 24 7.54 -4.42 19.53
N PRO A 25 6.21 -4.18 19.53
CA PRO A 25 5.21 -5.21 19.83
C PRO A 25 5.33 -6.45 18.95
N TRP A 26 5.72 -6.26 17.69
CA TRP A 26 5.93 -7.34 16.71
C TRP A 26 7.41 -7.61 16.38
N GLY A 27 8.35 -7.03 17.15
CA GLY A 27 9.79 -7.22 16.93
C GLY A 27 10.36 -6.57 15.65
N TRP A 28 9.62 -5.67 15.01
CA TRP A 28 10.09 -4.94 13.83
C TRP A 28 11.16 -3.92 14.23
N PRO A 29 12.25 -3.78 13.46
CA PRO A 29 13.26 -2.77 13.71
C PRO A 29 12.69 -1.37 13.43
N THR A 30 13.32 -0.35 14.04
CA THR A 30 13.06 1.06 13.74
C THR A 30 14.38 1.73 13.44
N ILE A 31 14.49 2.33 12.26
CA ILE A 31 15.67 3.11 11.85
C ILE A 31 15.38 4.59 12.01
N THR A 32 14.20 5.02 11.54
CA THR A 32 13.80 6.44 11.56
C THR A 32 12.40 6.59 12.15
N THR A 33 12.20 7.64 12.95
CA THR A 33 10.90 8.05 13.47
C THR A 33 10.59 9.47 13.01
N TYR A 34 9.37 9.66 12.53
CA TYR A 34 8.81 10.90 12.02
C TYR A 34 7.64 11.34 12.91
N ALA A 35 7.49 12.65 13.11
CA ALA A 35 6.40 13.23 13.90
C ALA A 35 6.01 14.61 13.34
N ALA A 36 4.91 15.17 13.84
CA ALA A 36 4.42 16.50 13.48
C ALA A 36 4.33 16.70 11.95
N ASP A 37 4.91 17.78 11.42
CA ASP A 37 4.80 18.13 10.00
C ASP A 37 5.49 17.14 9.05
N HIS A 38 6.44 16.34 9.54
CA HIS A 38 7.05 15.29 8.71
C HIS A 38 6.05 14.21 8.32
N LEU A 39 5.01 13.96 9.13
CA LEU A 39 3.99 12.95 8.82
C LEU A 39 3.25 13.25 7.52
N ARG A 40 3.18 14.53 7.11
CA ARG A 40 2.55 14.95 5.85
C ARG A 40 3.29 14.45 4.61
N ARG A 41 4.57 14.05 4.76
CA ARG A 41 5.44 13.61 3.66
C ARG A 41 5.69 12.10 3.65
N VAL A 42 5.16 11.37 4.63
CA VAL A 42 5.31 9.92 4.72
C VAL A 42 4.19 9.24 3.95
N ALA A 43 4.56 8.47 2.94
CA ALA A 43 3.71 7.56 2.19
C ALA A 43 4.50 6.29 1.91
N LEU A 44 4.34 5.26 2.74
CA LEU A 44 5.06 3.99 2.61
C LEU A 44 4.26 3.07 1.68
N PRO A 45 4.73 2.74 0.46
CA PRO A 45 3.97 1.88 -0.44
C PRO A 45 3.95 0.43 0.08
N VAL A 46 2.75 -0.10 0.27
CA VAL A 46 2.51 -1.47 0.73
C VAL A 46 1.76 -2.27 -0.35
N GLY A 47 2.45 -3.26 -0.90
CA GLY A 47 1.97 -4.10 -2.01
C GLY A 47 3.16 -4.71 -2.74
N GLY A 48 3.01 -5.88 -3.34
CA GLY A 48 4.06 -6.68 -3.97
C GLY A 48 4.77 -6.03 -5.17
N VAL A 49 5.95 -6.55 -5.53
CA VAL A 49 6.67 -6.16 -6.73
C VAL A 49 5.78 -6.38 -7.95
N GLY A 50 5.35 -5.30 -8.57
CA GLY A 50 4.53 -5.33 -9.77
C GLY A 50 3.05 -5.64 -9.59
N THR A 51 2.57 -5.64 -8.35
CA THR A 51 1.16 -5.93 -8.09
C THR A 51 0.28 -4.69 -7.99
N GLY A 52 0.87 -3.51 -7.83
CA GLY A 52 0.18 -2.32 -7.31
C GLY A 52 0.38 -2.18 -5.80
N THR A 53 -0.05 -1.05 -5.24
CA THR A 53 0.17 -0.71 -3.82
C THR A 53 -0.97 0.11 -3.22
N ILE A 54 -1.10 0.04 -1.91
CA ILE A 54 -1.77 1.04 -1.08
C ILE A 54 -0.71 1.65 -0.18
N SER A 55 -0.60 2.97 -0.15
CA SER A 55 0.39 3.64 0.69
C SER A 55 -0.12 3.78 2.14
N PHE A 56 0.70 3.38 3.09
CA PHE A 56 0.49 3.63 4.51
C PHE A 56 1.05 5.01 4.86
N GLY A 57 0.15 5.95 5.12
CA GLY A 57 0.47 7.36 5.36
C GLY A 57 1.03 7.60 6.75
N GLY A 58 1.76 8.71 6.92
CA GLY A 58 2.38 9.12 8.18
C GLY A 58 1.44 9.21 9.37
N ARG A 59 0.14 9.43 9.14
CA ARG A 59 -0.88 9.54 10.18
C ARG A 59 -1.58 8.21 10.50
N GLY A 60 -1.28 7.14 9.78
CA GLY A 60 -1.97 5.85 9.89
C GLY A 60 -3.06 5.63 8.83
N ASN A 61 -3.29 6.63 7.97
CA ASN A 61 -4.28 6.57 6.90
C ASN A 61 -3.83 5.66 5.75
N LEU A 62 -4.79 5.04 5.05
CA LEU A 62 -4.54 4.30 3.81
C LEU A 62 -4.80 5.24 2.63
N GLN A 63 -3.79 5.52 1.82
CA GLN A 63 -3.86 6.48 0.71
C GLN A 63 -3.21 5.93 -0.56
N ASP A 64 -3.33 6.66 -1.66
CA ASP A 64 -2.68 6.34 -2.94
C ASP A 64 -2.96 4.89 -3.39
N TRP A 65 -4.24 4.56 -3.60
CA TRP A 65 -4.66 3.22 -4.00
C TRP A 65 -4.34 2.97 -5.49
N GLU A 66 -3.14 2.46 -5.75
CA GLU A 66 -2.55 2.18 -7.06
C GLU A 66 -2.74 0.70 -7.46
N LEU A 67 -3.99 0.25 -7.56
CA LEU A 67 -4.32 -1.18 -7.71
C LEU A 67 -4.50 -1.66 -9.16
N PHE A 68 -4.93 -0.78 -10.05
CA PHE A 68 -5.38 -1.16 -11.41
C PHE A 68 -4.35 -0.80 -12.47
N ASN A 69 -3.13 -1.32 -12.29
CA ASN A 69 -2.03 -1.29 -13.26
C ASN A 69 -1.45 0.08 -13.63
N ARG A 70 -1.98 1.17 -13.05
CA ARG A 70 -1.54 2.55 -13.27
C ARG A 70 -1.27 3.27 -11.95
N PRO A 71 -0.39 4.29 -11.96
CA PRO A 71 -0.32 5.24 -10.87
C PRO A 71 -1.67 5.91 -10.59
N ALA A 72 -1.89 6.25 -9.33
CA ALA A 72 -3.12 6.83 -8.81
C ALA A 72 -2.85 7.65 -7.55
N LYS A 73 -1.78 8.45 -7.57
CA LYS A 73 -1.42 9.31 -6.44
C LYS A 73 -2.54 10.31 -6.15
N GLY A 74 -2.87 10.47 -4.87
CA GLY A 74 -4.01 11.24 -4.40
C GLY A 74 -5.35 10.50 -4.41
N PHE A 75 -5.46 9.32 -5.04
CA PHE A 75 -6.69 8.54 -4.97
C PHE A 75 -6.80 7.82 -3.62
N THR A 76 -7.63 8.38 -2.75
CA THR A 76 -7.89 7.89 -1.40
C THR A 76 -9.40 7.68 -1.24
N PRO A 77 -9.92 6.45 -1.42
CA PRO A 77 -11.33 6.17 -1.17
C PRO A 77 -11.65 6.35 0.33
N ASP A 78 -12.94 6.46 0.66
CA ASP A 78 -13.46 6.51 2.04
C ASP A 78 -13.31 5.16 2.79
N SER A 79 -12.14 4.53 2.69
CA SER A 79 -11.76 3.30 3.39
C SER A 79 -10.90 3.65 4.59
N PHE A 80 -11.26 3.15 5.76
CA PHE A 80 -10.64 3.54 7.03
C PHE A 80 -10.81 2.47 8.10
N LEU A 81 -10.04 2.62 9.16
CA LEU A 81 -10.18 1.86 10.39
C LEU A 81 -10.78 2.77 11.45
N ALA A 82 -11.77 2.29 12.20
CA ALA A 82 -12.39 3.04 13.30
C ALA A 82 -12.32 2.24 14.60
N LEU A 83 -12.12 2.95 15.70
CA LEU A 83 -12.10 2.41 17.05
C LEU A 83 -13.18 3.10 17.88
N ARG A 84 -14.01 2.29 18.52
CA ARG A 84 -14.89 2.68 19.61
C ARG A 84 -14.29 2.16 20.91
N VAL A 85 -14.24 3.01 21.93
CA VAL A 85 -13.90 2.65 23.30
C VAL A 85 -15.05 3.05 24.22
N ALA A 86 -15.45 2.17 25.13
CA ALA A 86 -16.51 2.42 26.09
C ALA A 86 -16.18 1.80 27.45
N GLY A 87 -16.54 2.49 28.52
CA GLY A 87 -16.30 2.02 29.89
C GLY A 87 -15.94 3.14 30.87
N ASP A 88 -15.68 2.75 32.11
CA ASP A 88 -15.30 3.67 33.17
C ASP A 88 -13.93 4.29 32.89
N GLY A 89 -13.83 5.61 33.09
CA GLY A 89 -12.61 6.36 32.78
C GLY A 89 -12.45 6.77 31.31
N VAL A 90 -13.37 6.35 30.43
CA VAL A 90 -13.51 6.94 29.08
C VAL A 90 -14.29 8.25 29.20
N ARG A 91 -13.82 9.31 28.54
CA ARG A 91 -14.50 10.60 28.53
C ARG A 91 -15.92 10.44 27.96
N ASP A 92 -16.93 11.00 28.62
CA ASP A 92 -18.35 10.88 28.27
C ASP A 92 -18.87 9.42 28.20
N GLY A 93 -18.14 8.47 28.81
CA GLY A 93 -18.47 7.03 28.85
C GLY A 93 -18.18 6.27 27.56
N VAL A 94 -18.11 6.96 26.42
CA VAL A 94 -17.82 6.39 25.09
C VAL A 94 -17.07 7.39 24.23
N GLN A 95 -16.10 6.91 23.46
CA GLN A 95 -15.41 7.69 22.44
C GLN A 95 -15.20 6.86 21.18
N THR A 96 -15.46 7.47 20.02
CA THR A 96 -15.20 6.86 18.70
C THR A 96 -14.20 7.73 17.94
N ARG A 97 -13.20 7.12 17.33
CA ARG A 97 -12.16 7.78 16.53
C ARG A 97 -11.85 6.94 15.29
N VAL A 98 -11.53 7.58 14.17
CA VAL A 98 -10.76 6.88 13.13
C VAL A 98 -9.35 6.64 13.65
N LEU A 99 -8.74 5.52 13.28
CA LEU A 99 -7.37 5.17 13.67
C LEU A 99 -6.36 5.93 12.80
N GLU A 100 -6.45 7.25 12.85
CA GLU A 100 -5.58 8.17 12.14
C GLU A 100 -5.27 9.38 13.03
N GLY A 101 -4.09 9.96 12.84
CA GLY A 101 -3.73 11.27 13.38
C GLY A 101 -4.56 12.41 12.77
N VAL A 102 -4.60 13.54 13.47
CA VAL A 102 -5.29 14.76 13.00
C VAL A 102 -4.79 15.23 11.64
N LEU A 103 -5.73 15.75 10.84
CA LEU A 103 -5.39 16.41 9.59
C LEU A 103 -4.67 17.74 9.90
N PRO A 104 -3.64 18.11 9.11
CA PRO A 104 -3.06 19.42 9.23
C PRO A 104 -4.05 20.50 8.80
N ASP A 105 -3.98 21.67 9.44
CA ASP A 105 -4.90 22.80 9.19
C ASP A 105 -5.00 23.17 7.70
N THR A 106 -3.90 23.06 6.96
CA THR A 106 -3.84 23.35 5.52
C THR A 106 -4.74 22.46 4.66
N GLU A 107 -5.18 21.31 5.17
CA GLU A 107 -6.14 20.44 4.47
C GLU A 107 -7.56 21.04 4.50
N PHE A 108 -7.83 22.02 5.36
CA PHE A 108 -9.14 22.68 5.43
C PHE A 108 -9.22 23.96 4.59
N ASP A 109 -8.12 24.40 3.99
CA ASP A 109 -8.02 25.64 3.20
C ASP A 109 -8.59 25.53 1.77
N GLY A 110 -9.33 24.45 1.47
CA GLY A 110 -9.95 24.25 0.17
C GLY A 110 -11.14 25.20 -0.09
N PRO A 111 -11.49 25.49 -1.36
CA PRO A 111 -12.53 26.46 -1.70
C PRO A 111 -13.94 26.06 -1.24
N LEU A 112 -14.14 24.78 -0.92
CA LEU A 112 -15.39 24.22 -0.39
C LEU A 112 -15.15 23.48 0.94
N GLY A 113 -14.11 23.86 1.68
CA GLY A 113 -13.61 23.12 2.85
C GLY A 113 -12.61 22.03 2.47
N SER A 114 -12.44 21.04 3.35
CA SER A 114 -11.40 20.02 3.17
C SER A 114 -11.74 19.04 2.05
N PRO A 115 -10.87 18.86 1.04
CA PRO A 115 -11.03 17.83 0.02
C PRO A 115 -10.62 16.44 0.52
N THR A 116 -9.97 16.35 1.68
CA THR A 116 -9.54 15.09 2.26
C THR A 116 -10.75 14.23 2.66
N ALA A 117 -10.69 12.96 2.28
CA ALA A 117 -11.64 11.91 2.66
C ALA A 117 -11.82 11.90 4.19
N LEU A 118 -13.07 11.77 4.66
CA LEU A 118 -13.37 11.59 6.08
C LEU A 118 -12.90 12.76 6.98
N HIS A 119 -12.77 13.97 6.46
CA HIS A 119 -12.22 15.11 7.19
C HIS A 119 -13.03 15.55 8.41
N GLY A 120 -14.33 15.25 8.43
CA GLY A 120 -15.23 15.54 9.56
C GLY A 120 -15.15 14.53 10.71
N LEU A 121 -14.45 13.40 10.54
CA LEU A 121 -14.42 12.35 11.57
C LEU A 121 -13.41 12.65 12.69
N PRO A 122 -13.77 12.37 13.96
CA PRO A 122 -12.86 12.47 15.10
C PRO A 122 -11.58 11.62 14.93
N ARG A 123 -10.42 12.23 15.18
CA ARG A 123 -9.07 11.64 14.99
C ARG A 123 -8.25 11.71 16.29
N PHE A 124 -7.14 10.97 16.33
CA PHE A 124 -6.19 11.04 17.45
C PHE A 124 -5.35 12.31 17.37
N ARG A 125 -5.28 13.07 18.47
CA ARG A 125 -4.48 14.32 18.55
C ARG A 125 -2.98 14.11 18.34
N HIS A 126 -2.45 12.94 18.70
CA HIS A 126 -1.03 12.65 18.57
C HIS A 126 -0.79 11.42 17.71
N ALA A 127 0.14 11.54 16.77
CA ALA A 127 0.62 10.46 15.92
C ALA A 127 2.15 10.55 15.76
N SER A 128 2.79 9.41 15.61
CA SER A 128 4.19 9.29 15.20
C SER A 128 4.35 8.08 14.29
N PHE A 129 5.21 8.17 13.28
CA PHE A 129 5.48 7.10 12.32
C PHE A 129 6.92 6.62 12.46
N ALA A 130 7.12 5.33 12.74
CA ALA A 130 8.42 4.67 12.76
C ALA A 130 8.59 3.79 11.52
N ALA A 131 9.77 3.76 10.93
CA ALA A 131 10.05 3.03 9.69
C ALA A 131 11.36 2.24 9.76
N ALA A 132 11.30 1.05 9.18
CA ALA A 132 12.43 0.32 8.60
C ALA A 132 11.85 -0.49 7.43
N TYR A 133 11.86 0.10 6.22
CA TYR A 133 11.14 -0.43 5.06
C TYR A 133 11.49 -1.92 4.82
N PRO A 134 10.50 -2.81 4.60
CA PRO A 134 9.11 -2.54 4.22
C PRO A 134 8.12 -2.37 5.40
N PHE A 135 8.60 -2.26 6.64
CA PHE A 135 7.75 -2.09 7.81
C PHE A 135 7.54 -0.61 8.14
N GLY A 136 6.28 -0.23 8.32
CA GLY A 136 5.88 1.06 8.90
C GLY A 136 5.00 0.86 10.12
N THR A 137 5.22 1.64 11.16
CA THR A 137 4.45 1.59 12.41
C THR A 137 3.98 2.99 12.79
N VAL A 138 2.68 3.14 13.04
CA VAL A 138 2.10 4.36 13.60
C VAL A 138 1.68 4.12 15.03
N THR A 139 2.10 5.01 15.93
CA THR A 139 1.56 5.07 17.30
C THR A 139 0.59 6.23 17.39
N LEU A 140 -0.62 5.98 17.87
CA LEU A 140 -1.64 6.99 18.09
C LEU A 140 -1.93 7.14 19.58
N ALA A 141 -2.13 8.39 20.00
CA ALA A 141 -2.49 8.71 21.37
C ALA A 141 -3.43 9.92 21.42
N ASP A 142 -4.37 9.87 22.36
CA ASP A 142 -5.30 10.95 22.62
C ASP A 142 -5.65 10.96 24.12
N PRO A 143 -5.48 12.09 24.83
CA PRO A 143 -5.83 12.19 26.25
C PRO A 143 -7.27 11.82 26.63
N ASP A 144 -8.20 11.86 25.69
CA ASP A 144 -9.62 11.53 25.92
C ASP A 144 -9.91 10.04 25.64
N VAL A 145 -8.94 9.31 25.08
CA VAL A 145 -9.05 7.90 24.70
C VAL A 145 -8.01 7.11 25.51
N PRO A 146 -8.42 6.44 26.61
CA PRO A 146 -7.49 5.71 27.49
C PRO A 146 -7.04 4.35 26.92
N VAL A 147 -6.88 4.26 25.60
CA VAL A 147 -6.37 3.10 24.88
C VAL A 147 -5.15 3.53 24.06
N GLY A 148 -4.02 2.85 24.27
CA GLY A 148 -2.87 2.98 23.39
C GLY A 148 -3.09 2.22 22.09
N VAL A 149 -2.90 2.88 20.95
CA VAL A 149 -3.06 2.26 19.64
C VAL A 149 -1.72 2.21 18.91
N THR A 150 -1.35 1.03 18.44
CA THR A 150 -0.22 0.84 17.53
C THR A 150 -0.71 0.15 16.27
N LEU A 151 -0.53 0.81 15.13
CA LEU A 151 -0.82 0.29 13.80
C LEU A 151 0.50 -0.07 13.12
N GLY A 152 0.55 -1.19 12.43
CA GLY A 152 1.66 -1.59 11.59
C GLY A 152 1.16 -1.98 10.22
N ALA A 153 1.90 -1.64 9.18
CA ALA A 153 1.64 -2.13 7.84
C ALA A 153 2.92 -2.64 7.17
N PHE A 154 2.80 -3.75 6.46
CA PHE A 154 3.86 -4.26 5.58
C PHE A 154 3.29 -5.15 4.48
N ASN A 155 4.11 -5.42 3.47
CA ASN A 155 3.93 -6.53 2.54
C ASN A 155 5.25 -7.30 2.50
N PRO A 156 5.23 -8.63 2.33
CA PRO A 156 6.46 -9.40 2.26
C PRO A 156 7.45 -8.85 1.21
N LEU A 157 8.71 -8.66 1.63
CA LEU A 157 9.85 -8.33 0.77
C LEU A 157 10.97 -9.28 1.18
N VAL A 158 11.06 -10.40 0.47
CA VAL A 158 11.93 -11.51 0.82
C VAL A 158 13.02 -11.63 -0.24
N PRO A 159 14.26 -11.20 0.05
CA PRO A 159 15.37 -11.33 -0.88
C PRO A 159 15.51 -12.79 -1.35
N GLY A 160 15.71 -12.97 -2.65
CA GLY A 160 15.81 -14.26 -3.33
C GLY A 160 14.48 -14.97 -3.59
N ASP A 161 13.34 -14.38 -3.22
CA ASP A 161 12.01 -14.94 -3.46
C ASP A 161 11.07 -13.88 -4.06
N ALA A 162 11.08 -13.78 -5.39
CA ALA A 162 10.21 -12.86 -6.12
C ALA A 162 8.73 -13.23 -6.01
N GLU A 163 8.40 -14.49 -5.74
CA GLU A 163 7.01 -14.93 -5.60
C GLU A 163 6.41 -14.53 -4.25
N ALA A 164 7.16 -14.66 -3.16
CA ALA A 164 6.79 -14.09 -1.87
C ALA A 164 6.77 -12.55 -1.92
N SER A 165 7.71 -11.94 -2.65
CA SER A 165 7.81 -10.47 -2.77
C SER A 165 6.79 -9.86 -3.73
N GLY A 166 6.13 -10.66 -4.55
CA GLY A 166 5.13 -10.28 -5.54
C GLY A 166 3.68 -10.57 -5.12
N LEU A 167 3.38 -10.57 -3.81
CA LEU A 167 2.02 -10.83 -3.32
C LEU A 167 1.15 -9.55 -3.34
N PRO A 168 -0.07 -9.57 -3.89
CA PRO A 168 -0.94 -8.39 -4.00
C PRO A 168 -1.75 -8.15 -2.72
N VAL A 169 -1.06 -7.81 -1.62
CA VAL A 169 -1.67 -7.68 -0.28
C VAL A 169 -1.11 -6.52 0.54
N VAL A 170 -1.90 -5.98 1.47
CA VAL A 170 -1.43 -5.19 2.62
C VAL A 170 -1.71 -6.02 3.86
N VAL A 171 -0.69 -6.28 4.66
CA VAL A 171 -0.86 -6.82 6.01
C VAL A 171 -0.92 -5.65 6.98
N VAL A 172 -2.02 -5.51 7.70
CA VAL A 172 -2.17 -4.50 8.77
C VAL A 172 -2.24 -5.21 10.12
N ARG A 173 -1.42 -4.76 11.06
CA ARG A 173 -1.45 -5.18 12.46
C ARG A 173 -1.91 -4.04 13.35
N ILE A 174 -2.74 -4.36 14.32
CA ILE A 174 -3.35 -3.38 15.20
C ILE A 174 -3.22 -3.93 16.62
N ARG A 175 -2.54 -3.19 17.48
CA ARG A 175 -2.50 -3.46 18.92
C ARG A 175 -3.30 -2.40 19.66
N LEU A 176 -4.24 -2.85 20.48
CA LEU A 176 -5.02 -2.01 21.38
C LEU A 176 -4.64 -2.37 22.81
N LEU A 177 -4.10 -1.41 23.56
CA LEU A 177 -3.66 -1.56 24.96
C LEU A 177 -4.55 -0.72 25.87
N ASN A 178 -5.21 -1.34 26.85
CA ASN A 178 -5.94 -0.60 27.87
C ASN A 178 -4.98 0.09 28.84
N LYS A 179 -5.03 1.43 28.88
CA LYS A 179 -4.21 2.27 29.79
C LYS A 179 -4.99 2.78 31.00
N ALA A 180 -6.29 2.51 31.09
CA ALA A 180 -7.10 2.89 32.24
C ALA A 180 -6.87 1.96 33.44
N ALA A 181 -7.35 2.40 34.60
CA ALA A 181 -7.44 1.59 35.82
C ALA A 181 -8.70 0.70 35.87
N HIS A 182 -9.54 0.75 34.84
CA HIS A 182 -10.81 0.03 34.74
C HIS A 182 -10.85 -0.84 33.47
N GLU A 183 -11.80 -1.78 33.42
CA GLU A 183 -12.08 -2.52 32.20
C GLU A 183 -12.65 -1.60 31.11
N ILE A 184 -12.21 -1.80 29.87
CA ILE A 184 -12.67 -1.03 28.71
C ILE A 184 -13.13 -1.99 27.62
N ALA A 185 -14.34 -1.78 27.11
CA ALA A 185 -14.82 -2.40 25.88
C ALA A 185 -14.23 -1.66 24.67
N VAL A 186 -13.59 -2.41 23.77
CA VAL A 186 -13.05 -1.89 22.51
C VAL A 186 -13.73 -2.59 21.33
N SER A 187 -14.14 -1.81 20.33
CA SER A 187 -14.63 -2.32 19.05
C SER A 187 -13.85 -1.66 17.91
N LEU A 188 -13.40 -2.48 16.96
CA LEU A 188 -12.65 -2.08 15.78
C LEU A 188 -13.49 -2.39 14.54
N ALA A 189 -13.68 -1.40 13.67
CA ALA A 189 -14.27 -1.59 12.34
C ALA A 189 -13.23 -1.36 11.24
N ALA A 190 -13.14 -2.30 10.31
CA ALA A 190 -12.39 -2.16 9.07
C ALA A 190 -13.34 -1.89 7.91
N ASN A 191 -13.46 -0.63 7.50
CA ASN A 191 -14.37 -0.18 6.45
C ASN A 191 -13.62 -0.01 5.12
N VAL A 192 -14.09 -0.66 4.06
CA VAL A 192 -13.43 -0.68 2.74
C VAL A 192 -14.44 -0.43 1.63
N VAL A 193 -14.13 0.56 0.79
CA VAL A 193 -14.89 0.86 -0.44
C VAL A 193 -14.51 -0.14 -1.52
N ASN A 194 -15.49 -0.71 -2.22
CA ASN A 194 -15.22 -1.52 -3.40
C ASN A 194 -14.84 -0.62 -4.59
N VAL A 195 -13.54 -0.37 -4.73
CA VAL A 195 -12.97 0.52 -5.77
C VAL A 195 -12.82 -0.14 -7.15
N LEU A 196 -13.27 -1.38 -7.34
CA LEU A 196 -13.17 -2.09 -8.62
C LEU A 196 -13.88 -1.33 -9.75
N GLY A 197 -13.35 -1.46 -10.97
CA GLY A 197 -13.90 -0.79 -12.14
C GLY A 197 -13.57 0.70 -12.25
N ARG A 198 -12.85 1.28 -11.28
CA ARG A 198 -12.33 2.66 -11.36
C ARG A 198 -11.58 2.91 -12.66
N ARG A 199 -11.82 4.06 -13.28
CA ARG A 199 -11.00 4.59 -14.39
C ARG A 199 -10.40 5.95 -13.99
N PRO A 200 -9.23 6.32 -14.52
CA PRO A 200 -8.68 7.66 -14.31
C PRO A 200 -9.71 8.76 -14.61
N GLY A 201 -9.89 9.70 -13.67
CA GLY A 201 -10.80 10.83 -13.82
C GLY A 201 -12.30 10.49 -13.87
N SER A 202 -12.70 9.27 -13.48
CA SER A 202 -14.10 8.83 -13.52
C SER A 202 -14.60 8.38 -12.14
N ASP A 203 -15.90 8.49 -11.93
CA ASP A 203 -16.58 7.93 -10.76
C ASP A 203 -16.49 6.40 -10.73
N LEU A 204 -16.67 5.82 -9.55
CA LEU A 204 -16.79 4.37 -9.38
C LEU A 204 -18.08 3.87 -10.05
N PRO A 205 -18.03 2.73 -10.75
CA PRO A 205 -19.21 2.16 -11.40
C PRO A 205 -20.18 1.56 -10.37
N ASP A 206 -21.43 1.40 -10.83
CA ASP A 206 -22.48 0.78 -10.04
C ASP A 206 -22.45 -0.73 -10.07
N GLY A 207 -23.07 -1.32 -9.04
CA GLY A 207 -23.33 -2.75 -9.03
C GLY A 207 -22.14 -3.60 -8.62
N ASN A 208 -21.03 -2.97 -8.21
CA ASN A 208 -20.04 -3.63 -7.37
C ASN A 208 -20.73 -4.26 -6.15
N THR A 209 -20.21 -5.34 -5.59
CA THR A 209 -20.78 -6.04 -4.41
C THR A 209 -19.69 -6.56 -3.49
N PHE A 210 -20.04 -6.93 -2.25
CA PHE A 210 -19.20 -7.72 -1.36
C PHE A 210 -19.90 -9.03 -0.98
N ASP A 211 -19.22 -10.15 -1.18
CA ASP A 211 -19.64 -11.47 -0.69
C ASP A 211 -18.91 -11.79 0.62
N VAL A 212 -19.60 -12.41 1.59
CA VAL A 212 -18.97 -12.82 2.85
C VAL A 212 -18.50 -14.27 2.78
N ILE A 213 -17.20 -14.50 2.95
CA ILE A 213 -16.57 -15.82 2.99
C ILE A 213 -16.08 -16.08 4.41
N ARG A 214 -16.44 -17.23 4.98
CA ARG A 214 -16.02 -17.65 6.34
C ARG A 214 -15.38 -19.03 6.28
N GLY A 215 -14.25 -19.21 6.95
CA GLY A 215 -13.58 -20.51 7.04
C GLY A 215 -12.11 -20.39 7.46
N ALA A 216 -11.52 -21.50 7.88
CA ALA A 216 -10.08 -21.61 8.17
C ALA A 216 -9.49 -20.47 9.03
N GLY A 217 -10.23 -20.08 10.09
CA GLY A 217 -9.80 -19.06 11.05
C GLY A 217 -9.83 -17.61 10.52
N ARG A 218 -10.59 -17.33 9.47
CA ARG A 218 -10.74 -15.98 8.90
C ARG A 218 -12.16 -15.70 8.41
N THR A 219 -12.49 -14.42 8.33
CA THR A 219 -13.68 -13.92 7.63
C THR A 219 -13.24 -12.87 6.61
N THR A 220 -13.69 -13.02 5.37
CA THR A 220 -13.29 -12.19 4.23
C THR A 220 -14.53 -11.57 3.59
N LEU A 221 -14.49 -10.28 3.31
CA LEU A 221 -15.37 -9.63 2.35
C LEU A 221 -14.69 -9.62 0.99
N LEU A 222 -15.26 -10.35 0.02
CA LEU A 222 -14.77 -10.43 -1.35
C LEU A 222 -15.58 -9.49 -2.25
N GLY A 223 -14.94 -8.42 -2.67
CA GLY A 223 -15.42 -7.43 -3.60
C GLY A 223 -15.44 -7.94 -5.04
N ARG A 224 -16.55 -7.72 -5.74
CA ARG A 224 -16.73 -8.01 -7.17
C ARG A 224 -17.21 -6.78 -7.93
N THR A 225 -17.09 -6.81 -9.25
CA THR A 225 -17.50 -5.73 -10.14
C THR A 225 -18.27 -6.25 -11.35
N THR A 226 -19.08 -5.38 -11.93
CA THR A 226 -19.92 -5.62 -13.11
C THR A 226 -19.32 -5.07 -14.40
N VAL A 227 -18.15 -4.41 -14.32
CA VAL A 227 -17.47 -3.90 -15.52
C VAL A 227 -17.05 -5.04 -16.45
N ASP A 228 -16.82 -4.70 -17.72
CA ASP A 228 -16.38 -5.65 -18.74
C ASP A 228 -15.15 -6.46 -18.29
N GLY A 229 -15.17 -7.77 -18.58
CA GLY A 229 -14.14 -8.73 -18.15
C GLY A 229 -12.74 -8.47 -18.71
N THR A 230 -12.61 -7.62 -19.74
CA THR A 230 -11.33 -7.21 -20.35
C THR A 230 -10.86 -5.83 -19.87
N ALA A 231 -11.67 -5.12 -19.07
CA ALA A 231 -11.29 -3.82 -18.54
C ALA A 231 -10.06 -3.93 -17.63
N GLU A 232 -9.17 -2.94 -17.67
CA GLU A 232 -7.94 -2.90 -16.86
C GLU A 232 -8.23 -2.89 -15.35
N SER A 233 -9.40 -2.38 -14.96
CA SER A 233 -9.89 -2.32 -13.58
C SER A 233 -10.88 -3.44 -13.23
N TRP A 234 -11.04 -4.45 -14.09
CA TRP A 234 -11.75 -5.68 -13.75
C TRP A 234 -10.90 -6.54 -12.81
N GLY A 235 -11.58 -7.23 -11.88
CA GLY A 235 -10.91 -8.06 -10.91
C GLY A 235 -11.72 -8.33 -9.65
N THR A 236 -11.02 -8.59 -8.55
CA THR A 236 -11.59 -8.71 -7.20
C THR A 236 -10.74 -7.95 -6.19
N LEU A 237 -11.36 -7.56 -5.09
CA LEU A 237 -10.75 -6.89 -3.94
C LEU A 237 -11.17 -7.66 -2.69
N ALA A 238 -10.33 -7.80 -1.68
CA ALA A 238 -10.70 -8.49 -0.46
C ALA A 238 -10.23 -7.72 0.77
N VAL A 239 -11.05 -7.70 1.82
CA VAL A 239 -10.63 -7.36 3.18
C VAL A 239 -10.95 -8.53 4.09
N ALA A 240 -9.97 -8.96 4.89
CA ALA A 240 -10.10 -10.12 5.74
C ALA A 240 -9.62 -9.87 7.17
N LEU A 241 -10.34 -10.44 8.13
CA LEU A 241 -10.00 -10.48 9.54
C LEU A 241 -9.48 -11.88 9.90
N LEU A 242 -8.29 -11.95 10.51
CA LEU A 242 -7.62 -13.22 10.83
C LEU A 242 -7.67 -13.54 12.32
N GLY A 243 -7.84 -14.83 12.64
CA GLY A 243 -7.68 -15.37 13.99
C GLY A 243 -8.81 -15.02 14.98
N VAL A 244 -9.70 -14.10 14.62
CA VAL A 244 -10.85 -13.69 15.42
C VAL A 244 -12.11 -13.68 14.55
N ALA A 245 -13.23 -14.11 15.14
CA ALA A 245 -14.53 -14.00 14.48
C ALA A 245 -14.99 -12.52 14.53
N PRO A 246 -15.60 -12.01 13.45
CA PRO A 246 -16.19 -10.68 13.49
C PRO A 246 -17.40 -10.67 14.45
N THR A 247 -17.55 -9.59 15.20
CA THR A 247 -18.75 -9.32 16.01
C THR A 247 -19.92 -8.89 15.15
N SER A 248 -19.66 -8.18 14.04
CA SER A 248 -20.65 -7.87 13.00
C SER A 248 -20.00 -7.78 11.62
N VAL A 249 -20.81 -7.92 10.58
CA VAL A 249 -20.40 -7.81 9.17
C VAL A 249 -21.46 -7.02 8.43
N ARG A 250 -21.02 -6.02 7.66
CA ARG A 250 -21.87 -5.18 6.80
C ARG A 250 -21.31 -5.18 5.39
N THR A 251 -22.11 -5.43 4.36
CA THR A 251 -21.64 -5.58 2.98
C THR A 251 -21.82 -4.31 2.15
N ALA A 252 -22.65 -3.37 2.60
CA ALA A 252 -22.81 -2.07 1.98
C ALA A 252 -23.14 -0.97 2.99
N TRP A 253 -22.79 0.28 2.66
CA TRP A 253 -23.36 1.45 3.32
C TRP A 253 -24.82 1.66 2.91
N ALA A 254 -25.58 2.35 3.76
CA ALA A 254 -26.95 2.74 3.43
C ALA A 254 -26.93 3.75 2.26
N LYS A 255 -27.88 3.62 1.34
CA LYS A 255 -28.14 4.63 0.31
C LYS A 255 -28.80 5.83 0.94
N ARG A 256 -28.01 6.86 1.21
CA ARG A 256 -28.50 8.16 1.68
C ARG A 256 -28.09 9.27 0.70
N SER A 257 -28.67 10.45 0.84
CA SER A 257 -28.30 11.65 0.10
C SER A 257 -27.39 12.55 0.93
N TRP A 258 -26.79 13.59 0.34
CA TRP A 258 -26.04 14.63 1.05
C TRP A 258 -24.88 14.15 1.96
N GLY A 259 -24.28 12.99 1.69
CA GLY A 259 -23.16 12.45 2.46
C GLY A 259 -23.57 11.67 3.73
N ASP A 260 -24.87 11.51 3.96
CA ASP A 260 -25.42 10.85 5.16
C ASP A 260 -25.10 9.35 5.23
N SER A 261 -24.57 8.73 4.18
CA SER A 261 -24.13 7.32 4.21
C SER A 261 -22.98 7.11 5.19
N LEU A 262 -22.05 8.08 5.28
CA LEU A 262 -20.98 8.04 6.28
C LEU A 262 -21.52 8.26 7.69
N LEU A 263 -22.49 9.16 7.83
CA LEU A 263 -23.13 9.46 9.12
C LEU A 263 -23.91 8.26 9.65
N ASP A 264 -24.65 7.57 8.77
CA ASP A 264 -25.38 6.33 9.06
C ASP A 264 -24.43 5.25 9.58
N PHE A 265 -23.31 5.01 8.89
CA PHE A 265 -22.24 4.13 9.38
C PHE A 265 -21.72 4.57 10.76
N TRP A 266 -21.40 5.86 10.91
CA TRP A 266 -20.73 6.36 12.11
C TRP A 266 -21.63 6.31 13.34
N GLN A 267 -22.92 6.61 13.19
CA GLN A 267 -23.89 6.57 14.28
C GLN A 267 -24.15 5.13 14.74
N ASP A 268 -24.36 4.22 13.80
CA ASP A 268 -24.51 2.77 14.05
C ASP A 268 -23.29 2.23 14.83
N PHE A 269 -22.09 2.42 14.28
CA PHE A 269 -20.87 1.95 14.93
C PHE A 269 -20.58 2.63 16.28
N ALA A 270 -20.90 3.91 16.44
CA ALA A 270 -20.66 4.61 17.70
C ALA A 270 -21.61 4.19 18.82
N ASP A 271 -22.81 3.71 18.50
CA ASP A 271 -23.83 3.34 19.49
C ASP A 271 -23.37 2.15 20.34
N ASP A 272 -23.10 1.02 19.70
CA ASP A 272 -22.77 -0.24 20.39
C ASP A 272 -21.46 -0.89 19.91
N GLY A 273 -20.84 -0.37 18.85
CA GLY A 273 -19.64 -0.96 18.25
C GLY A 273 -19.93 -2.14 17.35
N LEU A 274 -21.17 -2.30 16.89
CA LEU A 274 -21.62 -3.22 15.85
C LEU A 274 -21.98 -2.43 14.58
N LEU A 275 -22.42 -3.14 13.56
CA LEU A 275 -22.79 -2.57 12.27
C LEU A 275 -23.87 -3.46 11.66
N ASP A 276 -25.02 -2.88 11.39
CA ASP A 276 -26.16 -3.57 10.79
C ASP A 276 -26.17 -3.43 9.26
N GLU A 277 -26.74 -4.42 8.58
CA GLU A 277 -26.99 -4.29 7.15
C GLU A 277 -28.10 -3.26 6.89
N PRO A 278 -27.91 -2.33 5.94
CA PRO A 278 -28.92 -1.34 5.64
C PRO A 278 -30.05 -1.96 4.81
N ASP A 279 -31.29 -1.50 5.06
CA ASP A 279 -32.46 -1.90 4.24
C ASP A 279 -32.28 -1.58 2.75
N LEU A 280 -31.63 -0.44 2.45
CA LEU A 280 -31.38 0.02 1.09
C LEU A 280 -29.87 0.29 0.91
N PRO A 281 -29.14 -0.57 0.19
CA PRO A 281 -27.70 -0.43 0.00
C PRO A 281 -27.35 0.68 -1.01
N ALA A 282 -26.22 1.37 -0.76
CA ALA A 282 -25.65 2.38 -1.64
C ALA A 282 -25.20 1.80 -2.99
N ARG A 283 -25.10 2.68 -4.00
CA ARG A 283 -24.76 2.30 -5.40
C ARG A 283 -23.39 1.65 -5.52
N VAL A 284 -22.42 2.17 -4.77
CA VAL A 284 -21.07 1.64 -4.63
C VAL A 284 -20.98 1.03 -3.24
N PRO A 285 -20.89 -0.31 -3.12
CA PRO A 285 -20.80 -0.92 -1.80
C PRO A 285 -19.49 -0.60 -1.09
N THR A 286 -19.66 -0.24 0.17
CA THR A 286 -18.60 -0.10 1.15
C THR A 286 -18.87 -1.12 2.24
N GLY A 287 -17.99 -2.10 2.35
CA GLY A 287 -18.12 -3.22 3.26
C GLY A 287 -17.33 -3.00 4.55
N SER A 288 -17.78 -3.59 5.65
CA SER A 288 -17.14 -3.49 6.95
C SER A 288 -17.08 -4.82 7.69
N LEU A 289 -15.92 -5.09 8.28
CA LEU A 289 -15.73 -6.16 9.26
C LEU A 289 -15.47 -5.54 10.63
N THR A 290 -16.26 -5.95 11.63
CA THR A 290 -16.13 -5.43 12.99
C THR A 290 -15.70 -6.54 13.93
N THR A 291 -14.85 -6.22 14.91
CA THR A 291 -14.50 -7.12 16.01
C THR A 291 -14.36 -6.33 17.30
N GLY A 292 -14.65 -6.94 18.43
CA GLY A 292 -14.57 -6.26 19.72
C GLY A 292 -14.34 -7.21 20.87
N THR A 293 -13.79 -6.68 21.95
CA THR A 293 -13.53 -7.39 23.20
C THR A 293 -13.50 -6.40 24.36
N THR A 294 -13.61 -6.91 25.58
CA THR A 294 -13.30 -6.15 26.80
C THR A 294 -11.85 -6.42 27.19
N LEU A 295 -11.15 -5.38 27.64
CA LEU A 295 -9.76 -5.42 28.08
C LEU A 295 -9.66 -5.02 29.55
N ALA A 296 -9.04 -5.85 30.37
CA ALA A 296 -8.64 -5.51 31.73
C ALA A 296 -7.54 -4.43 31.76
N PRO A 297 -7.31 -3.74 32.89
CA PRO A 297 -6.22 -2.78 33.03
C PRO A 297 -4.86 -3.36 32.62
N GLY A 298 -4.18 -2.72 31.66
CA GLY A 298 -2.90 -3.18 31.12
C GLY A 298 -2.98 -4.36 30.14
N GLU A 299 -4.17 -4.91 29.89
CA GLU A 299 -4.38 -5.94 28.87
C GLU A 299 -4.32 -5.33 27.47
N HIS A 300 -3.87 -6.14 26.51
CA HIS A 300 -3.90 -5.78 25.10
C HIS A 300 -4.47 -6.90 24.23
N VAL A 301 -5.02 -6.50 23.09
CA VAL A 301 -5.41 -7.40 22.00
C VAL A 301 -4.67 -7.02 20.72
N ASP A 302 -4.29 -8.03 19.95
CA ASP A 302 -3.72 -7.88 18.61
C ASP A 302 -4.75 -8.33 17.57
N VAL A 303 -5.00 -7.48 16.57
CA VAL A 303 -5.86 -7.76 15.42
C VAL A 303 -5.02 -7.70 14.15
N THR A 304 -5.21 -8.68 13.26
CA THR A 304 -4.57 -8.71 11.95
C THR A 304 -5.61 -8.64 10.85
N LEU A 305 -5.43 -7.67 9.95
CA LEU A 305 -6.24 -7.49 8.74
C LEU A 305 -5.38 -7.74 7.50
N LEU A 306 -5.99 -8.31 6.47
CA LEU A 306 -5.42 -8.37 5.12
C LEU A 306 -6.30 -7.55 4.18
N LEU A 307 -5.70 -6.68 3.37
CA LEU A 307 -6.35 -6.10 2.20
C LEU A 307 -5.66 -6.65 0.95
N ALA A 308 -6.35 -7.46 0.15
CA ALA A 308 -5.78 -8.08 -1.05
C ALA A 308 -6.53 -7.66 -2.31
N TRP A 309 -5.89 -7.77 -3.46
CA TRP A 309 -6.52 -7.48 -4.74
C TRP A 309 -6.09 -8.47 -5.82
N HIS A 310 -6.89 -8.56 -6.85
CA HIS A 310 -6.58 -9.35 -8.03
C HIS A 310 -7.15 -8.71 -9.29
N ALA A 311 -6.26 -8.21 -10.16
CA ALA A 311 -6.59 -7.53 -11.41
C ALA A 311 -5.73 -8.08 -12.56
N PRO A 312 -6.27 -8.95 -13.45
CA PRO A 312 -5.45 -9.62 -14.46
C PRO A 312 -5.10 -8.77 -15.68
N ASN A 313 -5.89 -7.74 -15.99
CA ASN A 313 -5.89 -7.11 -17.31
C ASN A 313 -4.90 -5.94 -17.41
N ARG A 314 -3.61 -6.20 -17.22
CA ARG A 314 -2.58 -5.17 -17.44
C ARG A 314 -2.45 -4.87 -18.94
N ARG A 315 -2.52 -3.59 -19.27
CA ARG A 315 -2.20 -3.07 -20.60
C ARG A 315 -0.69 -2.88 -20.77
N GLY A 316 -0.21 -3.11 -21.99
CA GLY A 316 1.15 -2.79 -22.39
C GLY A 316 1.38 -1.29 -22.47
N TRP A 317 2.59 -0.90 -22.85
CA TRP A 317 2.92 0.46 -23.24
C TRP A 317 3.17 0.53 -24.75
N ARG A 318 3.05 1.72 -25.33
CA ARG A 318 3.32 1.99 -26.75
C ARG A 318 4.40 3.05 -26.92
N HIS A 319 5.07 3.05 -28.07
CA HIS A 319 6.13 4.01 -28.39
C HIS A 319 5.62 5.42 -28.68
N ASP A 320 4.45 5.52 -29.29
CA ASP A 320 3.85 6.80 -29.68
C ASP A 320 2.99 7.34 -28.54
N PRO A 321 3.23 8.54 -28.01
CA PRO A 321 2.39 9.11 -26.97
C PRO A 321 0.91 9.22 -27.38
N ALA A 322 -0.01 9.04 -26.44
CA ALA A 322 -1.44 9.30 -26.55
C ALA A 322 -1.84 10.48 -25.67
N PRO A 323 -2.94 11.18 -25.98
CA PRO A 323 -3.55 12.09 -25.02
C PRO A 323 -4.08 11.34 -23.78
N PRO A 324 -4.36 12.05 -22.67
CA PRO A 324 -5.12 11.48 -21.56
C PRO A 324 -6.48 10.93 -22.06
N PRO A 325 -7.00 9.85 -21.45
CA PRO A 325 -6.47 9.17 -20.26
C PRO A 325 -5.45 8.06 -20.58
N ASP A 326 -5.11 7.83 -21.86
CA ASP A 326 -4.31 6.66 -22.26
C ASP A 326 -2.80 6.89 -22.12
N HIS A 327 -2.33 8.12 -22.32
CA HIS A 327 -0.91 8.47 -22.18
C HIS A 327 0.01 7.52 -22.99
N SER A 328 0.88 6.75 -22.32
CA SER A 328 1.77 5.78 -22.99
C SER A 328 1.27 4.34 -22.93
N HIS A 329 0.02 4.11 -22.51
CA HIS A 329 -0.59 2.77 -22.46
C HIS A 329 -1.09 2.34 -23.84
N SER A 330 -0.97 1.05 -24.16
CA SER A 330 -1.48 0.44 -25.40
C SER A 330 -2.80 -0.32 -25.15
N GLU A 331 -3.41 -0.80 -26.23
CA GLU A 331 -4.58 -1.68 -26.16
C GLU A 331 -4.20 -3.16 -25.91
N ASP A 332 -2.92 -3.50 -26.01
CA ASP A 332 -2.45 -4.88 -25.86
C ASP A 332 -2.51 -5.33 -24.41
N LEU A 333 -3.13 -6.49 -24.17
CA LEU A 333 -3.17 -7.12 -22.85
C LEU A 333 -1.90 -7.96 -22.66
N VAL A 334 -1.01 -7.50 -21.78
CA VAL A 334 0.21 -8.22 -21.38
C VAL A 334 0.02 -8.99 -20.06
N GLY A 335 -1.04 -8.66 -19.32
CA GLY A 335 -1.44 -9.34 -18.10
C GLY A 335 -0.52 -9.13 -16.89
N ASN A 336 -0.93 -9.62 -15.72
CA ASN A 336 -0.11 -9.60 -14.50
C ASN A 336 0.39 -11.00 -14.13
N HIS A 337 1.63 -11.12 -13.68
CA HIS A 337 2.19 -12.40 -13.26
C HIS A 337 1.41 -13.06 -12.11
N TYR A 338 1.08 -12.28 -11.08
CA TYR A 338 0.46 -12.83 -9.86
C TYR A 338 -0.91 -13.47 -10.13
N THR A 339 -1.63 -13.08 -11.20
CA THR A 339 -2.92 -13.68 -11.58
C THR A 339 -2.80 -15.03 -12.26
N ARG A 340 -1.57 -15.52 -12.47
CA ARG A 340 -1.29 -16.93 -12.85
C ARG A 340 -1.19 -17.83 -11.63
N ARG A 341 -0.99 -17.25 -10.45
CA ARG A 341 -0.83 -17.96 -9.17
C ARG A 341 -2.08 -17.98 -8.33
N PHE A 342 -2.93 -16.97 -8.49
CA PHE A 342 -4.15 -16.80 -7.72
C PHE A 342 -5.33 -16.62 -8.65
N VAL A 343 -6.47 -17.21 -8.29
CA VAL A 343 -7.70 -17.10 -9.10
C VAL A 343 -8.49 -15.83 -8.78
N ASP A 344 -8.39 -15.32 -7.55
CA ASP A 344 -9.01 -14.09 -7.08
C ASP A 344 -8.32 -13.55 -5.80
N ALA A 345 -8.82 -12.44 -5.25
CA ALA A 345 -8.28 -11.83 -4.04
C ALA A 345 -8.53 -12.65 -2.76
N ALA A 346 -9.54 -13.53 -2.74
CA ALA A 346 -9.76 -14.44 -1.62
C ALA A 346 -8.69 -15.54 -1.59
N ASP A 347 -8.28 -16.06 -2.75
CA ASP A 347 -7.17 -17.01 -2.86
C ASP A 347 -5.83 -16.40 -2.39
N VAL A 348 -5.60 -15.11 -2.67
CA VAL A 348 -4.46 -14.36 -2.10
C VAL A 348 -4.53 -14.31 -0.58
N VAL A 349 -5.70 -13.96 -0.02
CA VAL A 349 -5.93 -13.92 1.43
C VAL A 349 -5.66 -15.30 2.05
N ASP A 350 -6.14 -16.37 1.43
CA ASP A 350 -5.99 -17.74 1.88
C ASP A 350 -4.51 -18.16 1.93
N HIS A 351 -3.78 -17.87 0.86
CA HIS A 351 -2.35 -18.13 0.76
C HIS A 351 -1.55 -17.34 1.80
N VAL A 352 -1.81 -16.04 1.92
CA VAL A 352 -1.08 -15.17 2.86
C VAL A 352 -1.39 -15.57 4.30
N ALA A 353 -2.65 -15.79 4.65
CA ALA A 353 -3.04 -16.17 6.01
C ALA A 353 -2.38 -17.47 6.46
N ALA A 354 -2.28 -18.47 5.57
CA ALA A 354 -1.62 -19.75 5.88
C ALA A 354 -0.09 -19.62 6.08
N ASN A 355 0.55 -18.63 5.46
CA ASN A 355 2.00 -18.48 5.44
C ASN A 355 2.52 -17.25 6.19
N LEU A 356 1.63 -16.45 6.81
CA LEU A 356 1.97 -15.14 7.35
C LEU A 356 3.14 -15.14 8.34
N PRO A 357 3.23 -16.06 9.32
CA PRO A 357 4.36 -16.09 10.25
C PRO A 357 5.71 -16.36 9.56
N ASP A 358 5.71 -17.15 8.47
CA ASP A 358 6.91 -17.41 7.68
C ASP A 358 7.32 -16.20 6.84
N LEU A 359 6.35 -15.66 6.09
CA LEU A 359 6.53 -14.50 5.23
C LEU A 359 7.05 -13.29 6.01
N GLU A 360 6.48 -13.01 7.18
CA GLU A 360 6.93 -11.92 8.04
C GLU A 360 8.34 -12.14 8.56
N ARG A 361 8.64 -13.34 9.10
CA ARG A 361 9.97 -13.68 9.62
C ARG A 361 11.06 -13.53 8.55
N ARG A 362 10.78 -13.99 7.33
CA ARG A 362 11.70 -13.89 6.18
C ARG A 362 11.86 -12.44 5.73
N THR A 363 10.79 -11.66 5.77
CA THR A 363 10.82 -10.22 5.46
C THR A 363 11.62 -9.42 6.48
N LEU A 364 11.59 -9.81 7.75
CA LEU A 364 12.36 -9.16 8.82
C LEU A 364 13.89 -9.27 8.64
N ALA A 365 14.37 -10.29 7.94
CA ALA A 365 15.80 -10.56 7.83
C ALA A 365 16.59 -9.38 7.22
N LEU A 366 16.08 -8.78 6.14
CA LEU A 366 16.73 -7.66 5.46
C LEU A 366 16.83 -6.39 6.33
N PRO A 367 15.72 -5.80 6.81
CA PRO A 367 15.79 -4.59 7.63
C PRO A 367 16.49 -4.82 8.97
N ALA A 368 16.40 -6.03 9.55
CA ALA A 368 17.16 -6.36 10.77
C ALA A 368 18.67 -6.38 10.51
N ALA A 369 19.12 -6.96 9.39
CA ALA A 369 20.53 -6.97 9.01
C ALA A 369 21.06 -5.54 8.77
N VAL A 370 20.28 -4.70 8.07
CA VAL A 370 20.64 -3.29 7.85
C VAL A 370 20.69 -2.51 9.16
N ALA A 371 19.70 -2.67 10.04
CA ALA A 371 19.65 -2.00 11.33
C ALA A 371 20.78 -2.45 12.29
N ALA A 372 21.28 -3.69 12.14
CA ALA A 372 22.40 -4.22 12.91
C ALA A 372 23.78 -3.80 12.37
N SER A 373 23.85 -3.21 11.17
CA SER A 373 25.10 -2.74 10.58
C SER A 373 25.69 -1.52 11.31
N ASP A 374 26.96 -1.23 11.05
CA ASP A 374 27.65 -0.03 11.53
C ASP A 374 27.50 1.18 10.57
N LEU A 375 26.67 1.05 9.54
CA LEU A 375 26.37 2.13 8.61
C LEU A 375 25.74 3.31 9.36
N PRO A 376 26.02 4.57 8.96
CA PRO A 376 25.31 5.71 9.48
C PRO A 376 23.79 5.55 9.28
N VAL A 377 22.99 5.94 10.28
CA VAL A 377 21.51 5.81 10.24
C VAL A 377 20.91 6.39 8.95
N ALA A 378 21.40 7.53 8.46
CA ALA A 378 20.93 8.12 7.22
C ALA A 378 21.18 7.23 5.98
N VAL A 379 22.26 6.44 5.99
CA VAL A 379 22.57 5.46 4.94
C VAL A 379 21.67 4.23 5.09
N GLN A 380 21.43 3.76 6.32
CA GLN A 380 20.49 2.66 6.58
C GLN A 380 19.07 3.01 6.09
N ASP A 381 18.59 4.20 6.45
CA ASP A 381 17.29 4.73 6.02
C ASP A 381 17.22 4.86 4.50
N ALA A 382 18.22 5.49 3.86
CA ALA A 382 18.26 5.62 2.41
C ALA A 382 18.32 4.25 1.70
N ALA A 383 19.09 3.29 2.22
CA ALA A 383 19.23 1.97 1.62
C ALA A 383 17.89 1.21 1.60
N LEU A 384 17.11 1.27 2.68
CA LEU A 384 15.81 0.61 2.75
C LEU A 384 14.70 1.41 2.07
N SER A 385 14.62 2.72 2.28
CA SER A 385 13.54 3.56 1.74
C SER A 385 13.57 3.64 0.22
N ASN A 386 14.75 3.58 -0.42
CA ASN A 386 14.83 3.53 -1.89
C ASN A 386 14.29 2.22 -2.50
N LEU A 387 14.16 1.14 -1.71
CA LEU A 387 13.53 -0.10 -2.18
C LEU A 387 12.03 0.06 -2.46
N ALA A 388 11.41 1.11 -1.95
CA ALA A 388 10.02 1.47 -2.23
C ALA A 388 9.74 1.61 -3.75
N VAL A 389 10.73 2.00 -4.54
CA VAL A 389 10.58 2.12 -6.01
C VAL A 389 10.26 0.77 -6.65
N LEU A 390 10.86 -0.33 -6.18
CA LEU A 390 10.58 -1.70 -6.66
C LEU A 390 9.12 -2.13 -6.43
N ARG A 391 8.45 -1.46 -5.49
CA ARG A 391 7.07 -1.76 -5.08
C ARG A 391 6.07 -0.79 -5.68
N SER A 392 6.53 0.37 -6.14
CA SER A 392 5.69 1.36 -6.81
C SER A 392 5.18 0.88 -8.17
N SER A 393 4.22 1.64 -8.71
CA SER A 393 3.71 1.51 -10.09
C SER A 393 4.77 1.69 -11.19
N THR A 394 5.99 2.11 -10.85
CA THR A 394 7.13 2.16 -11.79
C THR A 394 7.54 0.76 -12.26
N CYS A 395 7.42 -0.26 -11.40
CA CYS A 395 7.85 -1.63 -11.70
C CYS A 395 6.65 -2.55 -11.89
N PHE A 396 6.73 -3.51 -12.82
CA PHE A 396 5.73 -4.57 -12.94
C PHE A 396 6.27 -5.89 -13.51
N ARG A 397 5.46 -6.95 -13.36
CA ARG A 397 5.71 -8.26 -13.97
C ARG A 397 4.54 -8.61 -14.87
N ILE A 398 4.80 -8.87 -16.14
CA ILE A 398 3.76 -9.30 -17.09
C ILE A 398 3.39 -10.77 -16.89
N ALA A 399 2.37 -11.28 -17.58
CA ALA A 399 1.79 -12.60 -17.32
C ALA A 399 2.78 -13.78 -17.38
N ASP A 400 3.89 -13.67 -18.11
CA ASP A 400 4.92 -14.70 -18.19
C ASP A 400 5.98 -14.60 -17.07
N GLY A 401 5.89 -13.58 -16.22
CA GLY A 401 6.81 -13.33 -15.11
C GLY A 401 7.91 -12.31 -15.39
N THR A 402 8.07 -11.87 -16.65
CA THR A 402 9.10 -10.91 -17.07
C THR A 402 8.97 -9.60 -16.31
N PHE A 403 10.05 -9.18 -15.66
CA PHE A 403 10.13 -7.92 -14.95
C PHE A 403 10.40 -6.77 -15.92
N LEU A 404 9.60 -5.73 -15.79
CA LEU A 404 9.61 -4.54 -16.64
C LEU A 404 9.44 -3.30 -15.77
N GLY A 405 9.87 -2.16 -16.28
CA GLY A 405 9.67 -0.90 -15.58
C GLY A 405 9.57 0.30 -16.50
N TRP A 406 8.82 1.29 -16.04
CA TRP A 406 8.85 2.64 -16.59
C TRP A 406 10.16 3.33 -16.21
N GLU A 407 10.48 4.45 -16.84
CA GLU A 407 11.60 5.29 -16.38
C GLU A 407 11.31 5.89 -15.00
N GLY A 408 10.05 6.24 -14.76
CA GLY A 408 9.49 6.65 -13.48
C GLY A 408 7.97 6.64 -13.53
N SER A 409 7.30 7.31 -12.58
CA SER A 409 5.85 7.47 -12.58
C SER A 409 5.46 8.93 -12.39
N MET A 410 4.45 9.37 -13.14
CA MET A 410 3.66 10.56 -12.83
C MET A 410 2.57 10.20 -11.82
N LEU A 411 1.67 11.14 -11.51
CA LEU A 411 0.60 10.92 -10.54
C LEU A 411 -0.43 9.87 -11.02
N ASP A 412 -0.68 9.80 -12.33
CA ASP A 412 -1.77 9.02 -12.95
C ASP A 412 -1.32 8.11 -14.10
N HIS A 413 -0.05 8.16 -14.51
CA HIS A 413 0.51 7.34 -15.59
C HIS A 413 2.02 7.12 -15.43
N GLY A 414 2.55 6.08 -16.08
CA GLY A 414 4.00 5.85 -16.14
C GLY A 414 4.72 6.97 -16.89
N SER A 415 5.85 7.44 -16.37
CA SER A 415 6.71 8.42 -17.04
C SER A 415 7.68 7.70 -17.96
N CYS A 416 7.55 7.94 -19.26
CA CYS A 416 8.35 7.38 -20.36
C CYS A 416 8.36 5.83 -20.41
N HIS A 417 7.91 5.28 -21.54
CA HIS A 417 7.77 3.83 -21.72
C HIS A 417 9.12 3.12 -21.86
N GLY A 418 9.06 1.80 -21.69
CA GLY A 418 10.17 0.88 -21.89
C GLY A 418 11.06 0.77 -20.66
N SER A 419 11.48 -0.46 -20.34
CA SER A 419 12.59 -0.75 -19.41
C SER A 419 13.88 -0.12 -19.96
N CYS A 420 14.01 1.18 -19.76
CA CYS A 420 14.90 1.96 -20.58
C CYS A 420 16.35 1.77 -20.14
N THR A 421 17.20 1.32 -21.07
CA THR A 421 18.49 0.74 -20.70
C THR A 421 19.44 1.75 -20.07
N HIS A 422 19.34 3.03 -20.44
CA HIS A 422 20.19 4.08 -19.86
C HIS A 422 19.85 4.41 -18.40
N VAL A 423 18.57 4.41 -17.98
CA VAL A 423 18.21 4.66 -16.58
C VAL A 423 18.34 3.40 -15.73
N TRP A 424 17.79 2.29 -16.22
CA TRP A 424 17.84 1.00 -15.53
C TRP A 424 19.26 0.41 -15.45
N ASN A 425 20.24 1.02 -16.12
CA ASN A 425 21.65 0.73 -15.90
C ASN A 425 22.16 1.13 -14.52
N TYR A 426 21.58 2.16 -13.92
CA TYR A 426 22.06 2.71 -12.64
C TYR A 426 21.38 2.07 -11.42
N GLN A 427 20.38 1.21 -11.61
CA GLN A 427 19.80 0.47 -10.50
C GLN A 427 20.64 -0.78 -10.18
N TYR A 428 20.77 -1.08 -8.90
CA TYR A 428 21.53 -2.24 -8.39
C TYR A 428 20.75 -3.09 -7.39
N ALA A 429 19.68 -2.52 -6.81
CA ALA A 429 18.93 -3.20 -5.76
C ALA A 429 18.24 -4.46 -6.31
N LEU A 430 17.77 -4.44 -7.56
CA LEU A 430 17.07 -5.58 -8.15
C LEU A 430 17.99 -6.79 -8.26
N GLU A 431 19.23 -6.64 -8.72
CA GLU A 431 20.18 -7.75 -8.87
C GLU A 431 20.61 -8.35 -7.54
N GLN A 432 20.72 -7.52 -6.50
CA GLN A 432 21.12 -7.98 -5.17
C GLN A 432 19.98 -8.68 -4.43
N LEU A 433 18.74 -8.20 -4.64
CA LEU A 433 17.57 -8.72 -3.91
C LEU A 433 16.79 -9.78 -4.68
N HIS A 434 16.71 -9.67 -6.00
CA HIS A 434 15.91 -10.53 -6.88
C HIS A 434 16.64 -10.79 -8.21
N PRO A 435 17.75 -11.57 -8.17
CA PRO A 435 18.54 -11.87 -9.38
C PRO A 435 17.72 -12.59 -10.46
N ASP A 436 16.70 -13.34 -10.08
CA ASP A 436 15.74 -13.98 -10.98
C ASP A 436 14.96 -12.93 -11.81
N LEU A 437 14.47 -11.86 -11.19
CA LEU A 437 13.81 -10.77 -11.89
C LEU A 437 14.80 -9.98 -12.75
N ALA A 438 16.00 -9.72 -12.25
CA ALA A 438 17.01 -9.01 -13.01
C ALA A 438 17.46 -9.76 -14.27
N TRP A 439 17.47 -11.10 -14.23
CA TRP A 439 17.74 -11.93 -15.41
C TRP A 439 16.72 -11.72 -16.52
N THR A 440 15.44 -11.61 -16.18
CA THR A 440 14.40 -11.33 -17.19
C THR A 440 14.62 -9.99 -17.89
N MET A 441 15.23 -8.98 -17.22
CA MET A 441 15.62 -7.74 -17.90
C MET A 441 16.76 -7.92 -18.89
N ARG A 442 17.67 -8.88 -18.66
CA ARG A 442 18.73 -9.22 -19.64
C ARG A 442 18.12 -9.88 -20.88
N ASP A 443 17.12 -10.74 -20.70
CA ASP A 443 16.38 -11.33 -21.82
C ASP A 443 15.65 -10.25 -22.63
N VAL A 444 14.99 -9.29 -21.96
CA VAL A 444 14.37 -8.13 -22.63
C VAL A 444 15.38 -7.38 -23.48
N GLU A 445 16.58 -7.12 -22.94
CA GLU A 445 17.62 -6.34 -23.62
C GLU A 445 18.25 -7.10 -24.80
N LEU A 446 18.68 -8.34 -24.58
CA LEU A 446 19.56 -9.09 -25.49
C LEU A 446 18.80 -9.99 -26.47
N VAL A 447 17.57 -10.37 -26.13
CA VAL A 447 16.73 -11.25 -26.98
C VAL A 447 15.63 -10.44 -27.67
N HIS A 448 14.94 -9.56 -26.93
CA HIS A 448 13.76 -8.87 -27.46
C HIS A 448 14.04 -7.48 -28.02
N SER A 449 15.07 -6.80 -27.52
CA SER A 449 15.35 -5.39 -27.88
C SER A 449 16.58 -5.23 -28.78
N LEU A 450 17.32 -6.30 -29.05
CA LEU A 450 18.49 -6.29 -29.94
C LEU A 450 18.06 -6.69 -31.36
N ASP A 451 18.34 -5.83 -32.34
CA ASP A 451 18.08 -6.14 -33.74
C ASP A 451 19.26 -6.82 -34.45
N ASP A 452 19.03 -7.31 -35.67
CA ASP A 452 20.04 -8.02 -36.47
C ASP A 452 21.26 -7.16 -36.86
N ARG A 453 21.19 -5.83 -36.68
CA ARG A 453 22.30 -4.91 -36.92
C ARG A 453 23.19 -4.75 -35.68
N GLY A 454 22.79 -5.34 -34.55
CA GLY A 454 23.44 -5.17 -33.26
C GLY A 454 23.03 -3.88 -32.52
N LEU A 455 21.96 -3.21 -32.95
CA LEU A 455 21.40 -2.05 -32.26
C LEU A 455 20.42 -2.52 -31.19
N MET A 456 20.66 -2.14 -29.93
CA MET A 456 19.73 -2.39 -28.83
C MET A 456 18.77 -1.21 -28.65
N SER A 457 17.48 -1.44 -28.87
CA SER A 457 16.42 -0.48 -28.57
C SER A 457 16.48 -0.08 -27.09
N PHE A 458 16.80 1.18 -26.82
CA PHE A 458 16.94 1.62 -25.43
C PHE A 458 15.59 1.75 -24.71
N ARG A 459 14.45 1.61 -25.39
CA ARG A 459 13.11 1.51 -24.81
C ARG A 459 12.43 0.28 -25.39
N ALA A 460 12.41 -0.82 -24.64
CA ALA A 460 11.71 -2.04 -25.05
C ALA A 460 10.21 -1.76 -25.26
N GLY A 461 9.65 -2.11 -26.41
CA GLY A 461 8.21 -2.00 -26.67
C GLY A 461 7.42 -3.18 -26.11
N LEU A 462 6.13 -2.99 -25.86
CA LEU A 462 5.20 -4.07 -25.50
C LEU A 462 4.11 -4.21 -26.57
N PRO A 463 3.70 -5.45 -26.92
CA PRO A 463 4.24 -6.74 -26.48
C PRO A 463 5.69 -6.98 -26.98
N LEU A 464 6.55 -7.61 -26.16
CA LEU A 464 7.98 -7.77 -26.45
C LEU A 464 8.23 -8.46 -27.81
N ALA A 465 7.44 -9.47 -28.14
CA ALA A 465 7.60 -10.27 -29.36
C ALA A 465 7.40 -9.47 -30.66
N SER A 466 6.57 -8.42 -30.65
CA SER A 466 6.24 -7.63 -31.84
C SER A 466 6.78 -6.21 -31.81
N ALA A 467 7.02 -5.66 -30.61
CA ALA A 467 7.40 -4.27 -30.42
C ALA A 467 8.77 -4.08 -29.73
N GLY A 468 9.44 -5.16 -29.31
CA GLY A 468 10.70 -5.07 -28.54
C GLY A 468 11.78 -4.21 -29.22
N THR A 469 11.94 -4.35 -30.54
CA THR A 469 12.89 -3.59 -31.37
C THR A 469 12.26 -2.34 -32.04
N GLY A 470 11.03 -1.97 -31.66
CA GLY A 470 10.29 -0.89 -32.30
C GLY A 470 10.94 0.49 -32.13
N TRP A 471 11.73 0.67 -31.07
CA TRP A 471 12.46 1.91 -30.80
C TRP A 471 13.83 1.93 -31.50
N ARG A 472 13.96 2.71 -32.56
CA ARG A 472 15.10 2.65 -33.51
C ARG A 472 16.38 3.37 -33.06
N VAL A 473 16.50 3.66 -31.77
CA VAL A 473 17.64 4.38 -31.19
C VAL A 473 18.22 3.56 -30.06
N ALA A 474 19.55 3.53 -29.96
CA ALA A 474 20.28 2.98 -28.82
C ALA A 474 20.82 4.11 -27.93
N ALA A 475 20.92 3.82 -26.64
CA ALA A 475 21.68 4.62 -25.69
C ALA A 475 23.02 3.93 -25.47
N ALA A 476 24.13 4.61 -25.77
CA ALA A 476 25.45 4.01 -25.76
C ALA A 476 25.84 3.48 -24.38
N ASP A 477 25.56 4.25 -23.33
CA ASP A 477 25.75 3.86 -21.94
C ASP A 477 24.84 2.68 -21.53
N GLY A 478 23.58 2.67 -21.98
CA GLY A 478 22.64 1.59 -21.73
C GLY A 478 23.07 0.26 -22.35
N GLN A 479 23.54 0.27 -23.60
CA GLN A 479 23.99 -0.93 -24.32
C GLN A 479 25.30 -1.48 -23.76
N MET A 480 26.28 -0.62 -23.44
CA MET A 480 27.49 -1.06 -22.73
C MET A 480 27.14 -1.56 -21.33
N GLY A 481 26.23 -0.88 -20.65
CA GLY A 481 25.71 -1.26 -19.35
C GLY A 481 25.08 -2.65 -19.34
N ALA A 482 24.34 -3.02 -20.38
CA ALA A 482 23.76 -4.37 -20.50
C ALA A 482 24.85 -5.46 -20.50
N LEU A 483 25.97 -5.24 -21.18
CA LEU A 483 27.12 -6.17 -21.15
C LEU A 483 27.80 -6.23 -19.78
N VAL A 484 27.98 -5.08 -19.12
CA VAL A 484 28.54 -5.03 -17.76
C VAL A 484 27.62 -5.75 -16.77
N ARG A 485 26.32 -5.54 -16.85
CA ARG A 485 25.31 -6.20 -16.01
C ARG A 485 25.11 -7.68 -16.34
N LEU A 486 25.48 -8.14 -17.54
CA LEU A 486 25.49 -9.56 -17.90
C LEU A 486 26.67 -10.30 -17.26
N HIS A 487 27.81 -9.62 -17.07
CA HIS A 487 29.02 -10.23 -16.53
C HIS A 487 29.07 -10.27 -14.99
N ARG A 488 28.42 -9.31 -14.33
CA ARG A 488 28.29 -9.31 -12.85
C ARG A 488 27.39 -10.44 -12.38
#